data_AF-A0A6A6HIB5-F1
#
_entry.id   AF-A0A6A6HIB5-F1
#
_cell.length_a   1.000
_cell.length_b   1.000
_cell.length_c   1.000
_cell.angle_alpha   90.00
_cell.angle_beta   90.00
_cell.angle_gamma   90.00
#
_symmetry.space_group_name_H-M   'P 1'
#
loop_
_entity.id
_entity.type
_entity.pdbx_description
1 polymer ?
#
loop_
_entity_poly.entity_id
_entity_poly.type
_entity_poly.pdbx_seq_one_letter_code
_entity_poly.pdbx_strand_id
1 'polypeptide(L)'
;MNQRTGNAQCIEVKEDTGTDVSWVSPQLVSYCNFSAFDVVEENHFLDFGGTVFKAEKRVEISFTGRLEKTGNTEFFVAPDFFPFHGLLVGNRFLNSFGHPHNVFLPEPDKTLIMMQKKATEAEHQLGEAGRAEADKKASELEQELLGKTQQQTSSIHSYQREQSQLTSTPSRSETRSSREQH
;
A
#
# COMPACT_ATOMS: atom_id res chain seq x y z
N MET A 1 -2.18 11.47 -11.50
CA MET A 1 -1.30 11.78 -10.33
C MET A 1 -2.03 11.28 -9.08
N ASN A 2 -1.52 10.27 -8.39
CA ASN A 2 -2.11 9.79 -7.14
C ASN A 2 -1.90 10.84 -6.05
N GLN A 3 -2.96 11.58 -5.69
CA GLN A 3 -2.93 12.46 -4.53
C GLN A 3 -2.64 11.60 -3.30
N ARG A 4 -1.53 11.88 -2.60
CA ARG A 4 -1.22 11.27 -1.31
C ARG A 4 -2.32 11.67 -0.33
N THR A 5 -3.17 10.72 0.03
CA THR A 5 -4.31 10.93 0.95
C THR A 5 -3.93 10.80 2.43
N GLY A 6 -2.65 10.58 2.74
CA GLY A 6 -2.14 10.42 4.10
C GLY A 6 -1.11 11.48 4.47
N ASN A 7 -1.28 12.08 5.65
CA ASN A 7 -0.23 12.88 6.28
C ASN A 7 0.73 11.91 6.99
N ALA A 8 1.97 11.84 6.50
CA ALA A 8 3.01 11.08 7.17
C ALA A 8 3.61 11.95 8.29
N GLN A 9 3.56 11.46 9.53
CA GLN A 9 4.25 12.08 10.64
C GLN A 9 5.15 11.10 11.35
N CYS A 10 6.16 11.70 11.98
CA CYS A 10 7.04 11.00 12.87
C CYS A 10 6.42 10.91 14.26
N ILE A 11 6.43 9.73 14.84
CA ILE A 11 5.96 9.50 16.20
C ILE A 11 7.11 8.91 17.01
N GLU A 12 7.37 9.51 18.17
CA GLU A 12 8.32 8.98 19.15
C GLU A 12 7.78 7.66 19.73
N VAL A 13 8.60 6.61 19.77
CA VAL A 13 8.25 5.34 20.40
C VAL A 13 9.26 5.05 21.51
N LYS A 14 8.80 5.04 22.76
CA LYS A 14 9.61 4.69 23.92
C LYS A 14 9.32 3.27 24.38
N GLU A 15 10.35 2.59 24.83
CA GLU A 15 10.24 1.29 25.48
C GLU A 15 10.06 1.49 26.99
N ASP A 16 9.13 0.75 27.59
CA ASP A 16 8.96 0.65 29.04
C ASP A 16 8.78 -0.81 29.45
N THR A 17 9.86 -1.42 29.92
CA THR A 17 9.86 -2.81 30.40
C THR A 17 9.24 -2.97 31.79
N GLY A 18 8.92 -1.86 32.47
CA GLY A 18 8.28 -1.85 33.78
C GLY A 18 6.76 -2.02 33.75
N THR A 19 6.16 -2.02 32.56
CA THR A 19 4.71 -2.14 32.37
C THR A 19 4.37 -3.21 31.35
N ASP A 20 3.27 -3.93 31.58
CA ASP A 20 2.79 -4.94 30.64
C ASP A 20 1.97 -4.35 29.49
N VAL A 21 1.46 -3.14 29.66
CA VAL A 21 0.55 -2.50 28.71
C VAL A 21 1.25 -1.42 27.91
N SER A 22 0.69 -1.08 26.74
CA SER A 22 1.22 0.01 25.91
C SER A 22 0.30 1.23 25.98
N TRP A 23 0.88 2.42 25.88
CA TRP A 23 0.20 3.70 26.00
C TRP A 23 0.35 4.55 24.73
N VAL A 24 -0.70 5.29 24.42
CA VAL A 24 -0.72 6.31 23.37
C VAL A 24 -1.09 7.67 23.99
N SER A 25 -0.39 8.72 23.59
CA SER A 25 -0.72 10.07 24.04
C SER A 25 -2.10 10.52 23.51
N PRO A 26 -2.92 11.25 24.32
CA PRO A 26 -4.20 11.81 23.85
C PRO A 26 -4.06 12.72 22.63
N GLN A 27 -2.95 13.45 22.56
CA GLN A 27 -2.64 14.33 21.43
C GLN A 27 -2.47 13.52 20.15
N LEU A 28 -1.79 12.38 20.23
CA LEU A 28 -1.62 11.50 19.09
C LEU A 28 -2.93 10.84 18.67
N VAL A 29 -3.78 10.43 19.62
CA VAL A 29 -5.14 9.93 19.33
C VAL A 29 -5.95 10.92 18.52
N SER A 30 -5.96 12.19 18.95
CA SER A 30 -6.69 13.26 18.28
C SER A 30 -6.09 13.59 16.92
N TYR A 31 -4.75 13.68 16.85
CA TYR A 31 -4.03 14.01 15.63
C TYR A 31 -4.20 12.96 14.54
N CYS A 32 -4.08 11.68 14.92
CA CYS A 32 -4.26 10.54 14.03
C CYS A 32 -5.73 10.20 13.80
N ASN A 33 -6.67 10.79 14.55
CA ASN A 33 -8.09 10.44 14.52
C ASN A 33 -8.32 8.92 14.75
N PHE A 34 -7.62 8.37 15.75
CA PHE A 34 -7.81 6.96 16.13
C PHE A 34 -9.23 6.74 16.66
N SER A 35 -9.83 5.61 16.30
CA SER A 35 -11.10 5.19 16.91
C SER A 35 -10.82 4.68 18.32
N ALA A 36 -11.26 5.45 19.32
CA ALA A 36 -11.13 5.09 20.72
C ALA A 36 -12.37 4.33 21.21
N PHE A 37 -12.13 3.29 22.02
CA PHE A 37 -13.15 2.43 22.60
C PHE A 37 -13.09 2.51 24.12
N ASP A 38 -14.24 2.40 24.79
CA ASP A 38 -14.29 2.28 26.24
C ASP A 38 -13.61 1.00 26.72
N VAL A 39 -12.84 1.11 27.81
CA VAL A 39 -12.26 -0.05 28.49
C VAL A 39 -13.32 -0.67 29.38
N VAL A 40 -13.60 -1.97 29.18
CA VAL A 40 -14.63 -2.71 29.91
C VAL A 40 -14.14 -3.17 31.29
N GLU A 41 -12.84 -3.44 31.42
CA GLU A 41 -12.23 -3.91 32.66
C GLU A 41 -11.58 -2.76 33.45
N GLU A 42 -11.85 -2.70 34.75
CA GLU A 42 -11.27 -1.68 35.62
C GLU A 42 -9.80 -1.98 35.95
N ASN A 43 -8.91 -1.63 35.02
CA ASN A 43 -7.48 -1.71 35.25
C ASN A 43 -6.96 -0.40 35.85
N HIS A 44 -6.28 -0.52 36.99
CA HIS A 44 -5.60 0.59 37.68
C HIS A 44 -4.10 0.49 37.44
N PHE A 45 -3.49 1.62 37.11
CA PHE A 45 -2.07 1.72 36.78
C PHE A 45 -1.42 2.77 37.68
N LEU A 46 -0.17 2.53 38.06
CA LEU A 46 0.65 3.50 38.77
C LEU A 46 1.50 4.27 37.76
N ASP A 47 1.46 5.60 37.83
CA ASP A 47 2.39 6.44 37.07
C ASP A 47 3.78 6.49 37.75
N PHE A 48 4.73 7.17 37.10
CA PHE A 48 6.09 7.37 37.64
C PHE A 48 6.13 8.14 38.98
N GLY A 49 5.09 8.90 39.29
CA GLY A 49 4.93 9.62 40.56
C GLY A 49 4.24 8.79 41.64
N GLY A 50 3.83 7.55 41.36
CA GLY A 50 3.07 6.70 42.27
C GLY A 50 1.58 7.05 42.34
N THR A 51 1.08 7.88 41.43
CA THR A 51 -0.34 8.20 41.33
C THR A 51 -1.06 7.06 40.63
N VAL A 52 -2.15 6.60 41.24
CA VAL A 52 -3.02 5.60 40.61
C VAL A 52 -3.91 6.31 39.58
N PHE A 53 -3.94 5.77 38.37
CA PHE A 53 -4.88 6.20 37.34
C PHE A 53 -5.62 5.01 36.74
N LYS A 54 -6.83 5.28 36.27
CA LYS A 54 -7.69 4.32 35.58
C LYS A 54 -7.71 4.67 34.09
N ALA A 55 -7.38 3.72 33.23
CA ALA A 55 -7.50 3.92 31.79
C ALA A 55 -8.97 3.80 31.37
N GLU A 56 -9.52 4.86 30.79
CA GLU A 56 -10.93 4.89 30.36
C GLU A 56 -11.11 4.46 28.91
N LYS A 57 -10.09 4.71 28.08
CA LYS A 57 -10.13 4.49 26.64
C LYS A 57 -8.96 3.65 26.17
N ARG A 58 -9.18 2.91 25.09
CA ARG A 58 -8.17 2.17 24.33
C ARG A 58 -8.33 2.42 22.83
N VAL A 59 -7.26 2.21 22.08
CA VAL A 59 -7.23 2.25 20.61
C VAL A 59 -6.52 1.00 20.08
N GLU A 60 -6.88 0.59 18.87
CA GLU A 60 -6.14 -0.44 18.14
C GLU A 60 -5.31 0.22 17.05
N ILE A 61 -4.00 0.00 17.08
CA ILE A 61 -3.05 0.60 16.15
C ILE A 61 -2.47 -0.51 15.28
N SER A 62 -2.76 -0.41 13.98
CA SER A 62 -2.07 -1.19 12.95
C SER A 62 -0.80 -0.47 12.51
N PHE A 63 0.31 -1.19 12.44
CA PHE A 63 1.60 -0.65 12.03
C PHE A 63 2.29 -1.55 11.01
N THR A 64 3.18 -0.93 10.23
CA THR A 64 4.10 -1.61 9.32
C THR A 64 5.50 -1.12 9.60
N GLY A 65 6.37 -2.05 9.95
CA GLY A 65 7.74 -1.83 10.38
C GLY A 65 8.78 -2.37 9.40
N ARG A 66 10.00 -2.53 9.90
CA ARG A 66 11.14 -3.12 9.21
C ARG A 66 10.90 -4.61 8.94
N LEU A 67 11.61 -5.12 7.93
CA LEU A 67 11.61 -6.56 7.60
C LEU A 67 10.19 -7.10 7.36
N GLU A 68 9.32 -6.28 6.76
CA GLU A 68 7.92 -6.62 6.47
C GLU A 68 7.09 -6.97 7.72
N LYS A 69 7.57 -6.61 8.92
CA LYS A 69 6.80 -6.80 10.16
C LYS A 69 5.57 -5.91 10.12
N THR A 70 4.41 -6.54 10.09
CA THR A 70 3.13 -5.87 10.27
C THR A 70 2.47 -6.40 11.53
N GLY A 71 1.72 -5.55 12.19
CA GLY A 71 1.05 -5.91 13.43
C GLY A 71 -0.13 -5.01 13.71
N ASN A 72 -1.07 -5.54 14.47
CA ASN A 72 -2.11 -4.77 15.13
C ASN A 72 -2.00 -5.05 16.62
N THR A 73 -2.03 -4.00 17.44
CA THR A 73 -1.95 -4.12 18.89
C THR A 73 -2.74 -3.02 19.56
N GLU A 74 -3.19 -3.33 20.76
CA GLU A 74 -3.94 -2.43 21.61
C GLU A 74 -3.00 -1.47 22.37
N PHE A 75 -3.43 -0.21 22.45
CA PHE A 75 -2.83 0.81 23.29
C PHE A 75 -3.92 1.45 24.16
N PHE A 76 -3.62 1.67 25.43
CA PHE A 76 -4.48 2.50 26.28
C PHE A 76 -4.20 3.98 26.02
N VAL A 77 -5.24 4.79 26.09
CA VAL A 77 -5.08 6.25 26.02
C VAL A 77 -4.56 6.72 27.37
N ALA A 78 -3.40 7.38 27.35
CA ALA A 78 -2.75 7.90 28.54
C ALA A 78 -3.53 9.11 29.12
N PRO A 79 -3.32 9.49 30.39
CA PRO A 79 -3.93 10.70 30.94
C PRO A 79 -3.34 11.98 30.31
N ASP A 80 -4.03 13.12 30.46
CA ASP A 80 -3.60 14.40 29.85
C ASP A 80 -2.21 14.88 30.30
N PHE A 81 -1.77 14.47 31.50
CA PHE A 81 -0.46 14.80 32.07
C PHE A 81 0.64 13.78 31.73
N PHE A 82 0.41 12.88 30.77
CA PHE A 82 1.39 11.90 30.33
C PHE A 82 2.65 12.58 29.77
N PRO A 83 3.87 12.22 30.22
CA PRO A 83 5.09 12.95 29.91
C PRO A 83 5.64 12.70 28.49
N PHE A 84 4.91 11.96 27.65
CA PHE A 84 5.35 11.57 26.31
C PHE A 84 4.30 11.94 25.27
N HIS A 85 4.76 12.40 24.11
CA HIS A 85 3.89 12.82 23.02
C HIS A 85 3.57 11.70 22.02
N GLY A 86 4.25 10.56 22.10
CA GLY A 86 4.10 9.45 21.17
C GLY A 86 3.51 8.17 21.78
N LEU A 87 4.16 7.05 21.48
CA LEU A 87 3.81 5.73 21.98
C LEU A 87 4.80 5.31 23.08
N LEU A 88 4.28 4.67 24.13
CA LEU A 88 5.08 3.93 25.11
C LEU A 88 4.72 2.46 24.96
N VAL A 89 5.66 1.59 24.62
CA VAL A 89 5.41 0.16 24.43
C VAL A 89 5.84 -0.64 25.66
N GLY A 90 4.91 -1.44 26.17
CA GLY A 90 5.13 -2.33 27.32
C GLY A 90 5.51 -3.75 26.92
N ASN A 91 5.70 -4.61 27.92
CA ASN A 91 6.15 -6.00 27.74
C ASN A 91 5.26 -6.82 26.81
N ARG A 92 3.93 -6.62 26.79
CA ARG A 92 3.06 -7.35 25.86
C ARG A 92 3.42 -7.07 24.39
N PHE A 93 3.73 -5.82 24.06
CA PHE A 93 4.21 -5.44 22.73
C PHE A 93 5.59 -6.05 22.47
N LEU A 94 6.53 -5.88 23.42
CA LEU A 94 7.90 -6.34 23.27
C LEU A 94 7.98 -7.86 23.06
N ASN A 95 7.17 -8.63 23.80
CA ASN A 95 7.11 -10.08 23.67
C ASN A 95 6.49 -10.53 22.34
N SER A 96 5.57 -9.74 21.77
CA SER A 96 4.86 -10.10 20.54
C SER A 96 5.65 -9.71 19.28
N PHE A 97 6.30 -8.54 19.29
CA PHE A 97 6.90 -7.95 18.09
C PHE A 97 8.42 -7.74 18.20
N GLY A 98 8.96 -7.71 19.41
CA GLY A 98 10.34 -7.36 19.74
C GLY A 98 10.51 -5.88 20.13
N HIS A 99 11.75 -5.51 20.45
CA HIS A 99 12.10 -4.13 20.79
C HIS A 99 11.78 -3.13 19.67
N PRO A 100 11.38 -1.88 19.97
CA PRO A 100 11.04 -0.85 18.99
C PRO A 100 12.07 -0.67 17.88
N HIS A 101 13.37 -0.66 18.19
CA HIS A 101 14.42 -0.47 17.19
C HIS A 101 14.53 -1.61 16.14
N ASN A 102 13.94 -2.77 16.45
CA ASN A 102 13.85 -3.93 15.55
C ASN A 102 12.54 -3.97 14.77
N VAL A 103 11.52 -3.24 15.23
CA VAL A 103 10.19 -3.18 14.60
C VAL A 103 10.09 -1.93 13.76
N PHE A 104 10.35 -0.77 14.34
CA PHE A 104 10.27 0.53 13.70
C PHE A 104 11.62 0.91 13.09
N LEU A 105 11.58 1.80 12.09
CA LEU A 105 12.80 2.31 11.48
C LEU A 105 13.62 3.02 12.57
N PRO A 106 14.89 2.63 12.81
CA PRO A 106 15.75 3.36 13.71
C PRO A 106 15.87 4.77 13.15
N GLU A 107 15.45 5.71 13.97
CA GLU A 107 15.73 7.10 13.80
C GLU A 107 17.23 7.31 13.50
N PRO A 108 17.60 8.19 12.57
CA PRO A 108 18.55 9.21 12.94
C PRO A 108 17.86 10.29 13.78
N ASP A 109 16.53 10.45 13.64
CA ASP A 109 15.63 11.15 14.58
C ASP A 109 14.11 10.97 14.27
N LYS A 110 13.65 10.03 13.39
CA LYS A 110 12.20 9.86 13.05
C LYS A 110 11.63 8.44 12.71
N THR A 111 10.54 7.97 13.36
CA THR A 111 9.73 6.76 13.00
C THR A 111 8.43 7.10 12.25
N LEU A 112 8.16 6.45 11.10
CA LEU A 112 6.98 6.70 10.24
C LEU A 112 5.82 5.74 10.55
N ILE A 113 4.65 6.26 10.95
CA ILE A 113 3.39 5.49 10.98
C ILE A 113 2.51 5.97 9.82
N MET A 114 2.15 5.05 8.91
CA MET A 114 1.20 5.33 7.82
C MET A 114 -0.20 4.96 8.25
N MET A 115 -1.09 5.95 8.24
CA MET A 115 -2.49 5.81 8.58
C MET A 115 -3.35 5.98 7.33
N GLN A 116 -4.15 4.97 7.00
CA GLN A 116 -5.15 5.07 5.95
C GLN A 116 -6.40 5.71 6.55
N LYS A 117 -6.71 6.96 6.17
CA LYS A 117 -7.93 7.65 6.58
C LYS A 117 -9.15 6.83 6.12
N LYS A 118 -10.10 6.58 7.03
CA LYS A 118 -11.39 5.96 6.69
C LYS A 118 -12.13 6.92 5.74
N ALA A 119 -12.42 6.45 4.52
CA ALA A 119 -13.10 7.26 3.51
C ALA A 119 -14.50 7.63 4.00
N THR A 120 -14.84 8.91 3.87
CA THR A 120 -16.19 9.42 4.11
C THR A 120 -17.12 9.00 2.95
N GLU A 121 -18.44 8.93 3.19
CA GLU A 121 -19.42 8.56 2.13
C GLU A 121 -19.32 9.46 0.90
N ALA A 122 -19.01 10.75 1.08
CA ALA A 122 -18.76 11.68 -0.02
C ALA A 122 -17.50 11.31 -0.84
N GLU A 123 -16.41 10.91 -0.17
CA GLU A 123 -15.18 10.44 -0.83
C GLU A 123 -15.41 9.09 -1.54
N HIS A 124 -16.29 8.22 -1.02
CA HIS A 124 -16.69 6.97 -1.66
C HIS A 124 -17.43 7.21 -2.97
N GLN A 125 -18.43 8.11 -2.98
CA GLN A 125 -19.19 8.46 -4.17
C GLN A 125 -18.32 9.11 -5.25
N LEU A 126 -17.36 9.97 -4.85
CA LEU A 126 -16.37 10.55 -5.76
C LEU A 126 -15.43 9.49 -6.35
N GLY A 127 -15.03 8.50 -5.55
CA GLY A 127 -14.20 7.37 -6.00
C GLY A 127 -14.92 6.48 -7.02
N GLU A 128 -16.20 6.21 -6.83
CA GLU A 128 -17.02 5.44 -7.77
C GLU A 128 -17.24 6.18 -9.09
N ALA A 129 -17.51 7.48 -9.04
CA ALA A 129 -17.61 8.31 -10.24
C ALA A 129 -16.29 8.35 -11.03
N GLY A 130 -15.15 8.48 -10.33
CA GLY A 130 -13.82 8.44 -10.94
C GLY A 130 -13.48 7.09 -11.58
N ARG A 131 -13.92 5.98 -10.97
CA ARG A 131 -13.77 4.63 -11.56
C ARG A 131 -14.59 4.49 -12.84
N ALA A 132 -15.85 4.92 -12.84
CA ALA A 132 -16.69 4.86 -14.03
C ALA A 132 -16.11 5.67 -15.21
N GLU A 133 -15.52 6.85 -14.93
CA GLU A 133 -14.88 7.66 -15.96
C GLU A 133 -13.56 7.03 -16.48
N ALA A 134 -12.78 6.45 -15.57
CA ALA A 134 -11.54 5.74 -15.94
C ALA A 134 -11.83 4.50 -16.78
N ASP A 135 -12.84 3.70 -16.42
CA ASP A 135 -13.25 2.51 -17.15
C ASP A 135 -13.80 2.87 -18.53
N LYS A 136 -14.55 3.97 -18.64
CA LYS A 136 -15.01 4.49 -19.94
C LYS A 136 -13.83 4.88 -20.84
N LYS A 137 -12.85 5.63 -20.32
CA LYS A 137 -11.64 6.01 -21.07
C LYS A 137 -10.79 4.80 -21.47
N ALA A 138 -10.69 3.79 -20.61
CA ALA A 138 -9.97 2.56 -20.92
C ALA A 138 -10.64 1.82 -22.09
N SER A 139 -11.98 1.71 -22.06
CA SER A 139 -12.75 1.07 -23.15
C SER A 139 -12.63 1.82 -24.48
N GLU A 140 -12.66 3.16 -24.45
CA GLU A 140 -12.46 3.99 -25.65
C GLU A 140 -11.06 3.81 -26.24
N LEU A 141 -10.02 3.76 -25.40
CA LEU A 141 -8.64 3.57 -25.85
C LEU A 141 -8.44 2.17 -26.47
N GLU A 142 -9.06 1.15 -25.89
CA GLU A 142 -8.99 -0.23 -26.39
C GLU A 142 -9.68 -0.38 -27.75
N GLN A 143 -10.83 0.27 -27.94
CA GLN A 143 -11.50 0.33 -29.25
C GLN A 143 -10.67 1.07 -30.30
N GLU A 144 -10.01 2.17 -29.93
CA GLU A 144 -9.13 2.92 -30.84
C GLU A 144 -7.90 2.10 -31.25
N LEU A 145 -7.30 1.39 -30.29
CA LEU A 145 -6.18 0.48 -30.55
C LEU A 145 -6.57 -0.65 -31.50
N LEU A 146 -7.71 -1.30 -31.27
CA LEU A 146 -8.24 -2.36 -32.14
C LEU A 146 -8.49 -1.85 -33.58
N GLY A 147 -9.04 -0.65 -33.73
CA GLY A 147 -9.25 -0.02 -35.05
C GLY A 147 -7.95 0.25 -35.81
N LYS A 148 -6.92 0.76 -35.11
CA LYS A 148 -5.60 1.00 -35.70
C LYS A 148 -4.90 -0.30 -36.08
N THR A 149 -5.00 -1.35 -35.26
CA THR A 149 -4.40 -2.66 -35.57
C THR A 149 -5.06 -3.31 -36.79
N GLN A 150 -6.38 -3.16 -36.97
CA GLN A 150 -7.09 -3.65 -38.17
C GLN A 150 -6.68 -2.90 -39.44
N GLN A 151 -6.51 -1.57 -39.39
CA GLN A 151 -6.02 -0.81 -40.55
C GLN A 151 -4.57 -1.16 -40.91
N GLN A 152 -3.72 -1.38 -39.90
CA GLN A 152 -2.32 -1.73 -40.12
C GLN A 152 -2.16 -3.16 -40.69
N THR A 153 -2.94 -4.13 -40.20
CA THR A 153 -2.96 -5.50 -40.74
C THR A 153 -3.53 -5.54 -42.17
N SER A 154 -4.57 -4.77 -42.47
CA SER A 154 -5.11 -4.64 -43.84
C SER A 154 -4.06 -4.09 -44.82
N SER A 155 -3.27 -3.10 -44.36
CA SER A 155 -2.21 -2.49 -45.16
C SER A 155 -1.08 -3.49 -45.43
N ILE A 156 -0.62 -4.22 -44.40
CA ILE A 156 0.42 -5.26 -44.54
C ILE A 156 -0.03 -6.39 -45.48
N HIS A 157 -1.29 -6.81 -45.38
CA HIS A 157 -1.82 -7.90 -46.21
C HIS A 157 -1.93 -7.51 -47.69
N SER A 158 -2.20 -6.23 -47.99
CA SER A 158 -2.22 -5.70 -49.36
C SER A 158 -0.83 -5.70 -50.01
N TYR A 159 0.21 -5.29 -49.28
CA TYR A 159 1.59 -5.30 -49.77
C TYR A 159 2.12 -6.71 -50.09
N GLN A 160 1.81 -7.71 -49.26
CA GLN A 160 2.21 -9.10 -49.54
C GLN A 160 1.49 -9.70 -50.76
N ARG A 161 0.25 -9.28 -51.01
CA ARG A 161 -0.52 -9.75 -52.17
C ARG A 161 0.04 -9.21 -53.49
N GLU A 162 0.50 -7.95 -53.50
CA GLU A 162 1.15 -7.35 -54.66
C GLU A 162 2.52 -7.97 -54.95
N GLN A 163 3.35 -8.26 -53.93
CA GLN A 163 4.64 -8.93 -54.15
C GLN A 163 4.50 -10.37 -54.66
N SER A 164 3.44 -11.08 -54.27
CA SER A 164 3.18 -12.46 -54.71
C SER A 164 2.74 -12.54 -56.19
N GLN A 165 2.26 -11.45 -56.79
CA GLN A 165 1.93 -11.39 -58.22
C GLN A 165 3.14 -11.07 -59.10
N LEU A 166 4.23 -10.54 -58.52
CA LEU A 166 5.46 -10.20 -59.26
C LEU A 166 6.45 -11.36 -59.37
N THR A 167 6.28 -12.44 -58.58
CA THR A 167 7.22 -13.57 -58.52
C THR A 167 6.74 -14.84 -59.23
N SER A 168 5.57 -14.82 -59.87
CA SER A 168 5.10 -15.95 -60.70
C SER A 168 5.80 -15.95 -62.06
N THR A 169 7.06 -16.37 -62.09
CA THR A 169 7.76 -16.74 -63.32
C THR A 169 7.32 -18.14 -63.77
N PRO A 170 7.02 -18.35 -65.06
CA PRO A 170 6.56 -19.63 -65.57
C PRO A 170 7.68 -20.67 -65.51
N SER A 171 7.39 -21.80 -64.86
CA SER A 171 8.26 -22.98 -64.80
C SER A 171 8.53 -23.50 -66.20
N ARG A 172 9.78 -23.38 -66.65
CA ARG A 172 10.26 -23.94 -67.92
C ARG A 172 10.98 -25.25 -67.62
N SER A 173 10.25 -26.32 -67.84
CA SER A 173 10.73 -27.69 -68.01
C SER A 173 11.74 -27.78 -69.17
N GLU A 174 12.53 -28.88 -69.12
CA GLU A 174 13.34 -29.52 -70.18
C GLU A 174 14.86 -29.36 -70.04
N THR A 175 15.72 -30.32 -70.38
CA THR A 175 15.67 -31.79 -70.53
C THR A 175 17.15 -32.20 -70.56
N ARG A 176 17.50 -33.24 -69.79
CA ARG A 176 18.85 -33.82 -69.69
C ARG A 176 19.08 -34.80 -70.84
N SER A 177 20.07 -34.57 -71.72
CA SER A 177 20.81 -35.65 -72.42
C SER A 177 21.97 -35.11 -73.26
N SER A 178 22.98 -35.98 -73.48
CA SER A 178 24.25 -35.82 -74.22
C SER A 178 25.41 -35.36 -73.31
N ARG A 179 26.63 -35.93 -73.33
CA ARG A 179 27.29 -36.74 -74.36
C ARG A 179 28.61 -37.32 -73.82
N GLU A 180 28.85 -38.59 -74.17
CA GLU A 180 30.10 -39.29 -74.56
C GLU A 180 31.52 -38.84 -74.13
N GLN A 181 32.30 -39.89 -73.80
CA GLN A 181 33.68 -40.21 -74.22
C GLN A 181 34.83 -39.33 -73.64
N HIS A 182 36.00 -39.86 -73.27
CA HIS A 182 36.79 -40.97 -73.82
C HIS A 182 37.78 -41.49 -72.76
#